data_AF-A0A7C2MWI1-F1
#
_entry.id   AF-A0A7C2MWI1-F1
#
_cell.length_a   1.000
_cell.length_b   1.000
_cell.length_c   1.000
_cell.angle_alpha   90.00
_cell.angle_beta   90.00
_cell.angle_gamma   90.00
#
_symmetry.space_group_name_H-M   'P 1'
#
loop_
_entity.id
_entity.type
_entity.pdbx_description
1 polymer ?
#
loop_
_entity_poly.entity_id
_entity_poly.type
_entity_poly.pdbx_seq_one_letter_code
_entity_poly.pdbx_strand_id
1 'polypeptide(L)'
;FLLTREENVPLASVKGSYAGAMGMPQFMPSSYRQWAVDGDADGKRNLWASTDDVLGSVANYFVQHGWQRGASVTVPVQLPESLLDAPEKLEPLLNRGRDLAAKTTLGELRALGVSVPIAQGAESLPTMLMALQYEGEVRYVLGLPNFYVITRYNHSAHYAMAVWELAQAIRLRAKF
;
A
#
# COMPACT_ATOMS: atom_id res chain seq x y z
N PHE A 1 0.67 18.37 21.65
CA PHE A 1 1.26 18.54 23.00
C PHE A 1 1.70 17.22 23.65
N LEU A 2 0.90 16.14 23.60
CA LEU A 2 1.34 14.84 24.17
C LEU A 2 2.63 14.32 23.54
N LEU A 3 2.69 14.26 22.21
CA LEU A 3 3.85 13.77 21.47
C LEU A 3 5.13 14.54 21.80
N THR A 4 5.09 15.87 21.75
CA THR A 4 6.26 16.71 22.04
C THR A 4 6.76 16.56 23.47
N ARG A 5 5.88 16.21 24.41
CA ARG A 5 6.25 15.91 25.81
C ARG A 5 6.85 14.51 25.95
N GLU A 6 6.28 13.52 25.27
CA GLU A 6 6.76 12.13 25.28
C GLU A 6 8.16 12.02 24.64
N GLU A 7 8.37 12.72 23.53
CA GLU A 7 9.59 12.62 22.71
C GLU A 7 10.58 13.77 22.95
N ASN A 8 10.27 14.66 23.89
CA ASN A 8 11.06 15.85 24.22
C ASN A 8 11.46 16.69 22.97
N VAL A 9 10.57 16.78 21.99
CA VAL A 9 10.79 17.53 20.75
C VAL A 9 10.31 18.97 20.90
N PRO A 10 11.16 19.99 20.65
CA PRO A 10 10.74 21.38 20.73
C PRO A 10 9.61 21.69 19.73
N LEU A 11 8.49 22.24 20.22
CA LEU A 11 7.30 22.55 19.40
C LEU A 11 7.62 23.37 18.15
N ALA A 12 8.55 24.32 18.26
CA ALA A 12 8.95 25.19 17.15
C ALA A 12 9.85 24.51 16.10
N SER A 13 10.39 23.33 16.41
CA SER A 13 11.30 22.58 15.53
C SER A 13 10.60 21.51 14.68
N VAL A 14 9.36 21.15 15.05
CA VAL A 14 8.58 20.13 14.35
C VAL A 14 8.05 20.69 13.04
N LYS A 15 8.69 20.29 11.93
CA LYS A 15 8.18 20.56 10.58
C LYS A 15 7.25 19.46 10.13
N GLY A 16 6.17 19.85 9.47
CA GLY A 16 5.20 18.96 8.86
C GLY A 16 4.45 19.64 7.72
N SER A 17 3.60 18.87 7.03
CA SER A 17 2.70 19.41 6.01
C SER A 17 1.65 20.34 6.64
N TYR A 18 0.91 21.08 5.80
CA TYR A 18 -0.19 21.93 6.25
C TYR A 18 -1.26 21.18 7.06
N ALA A 19 -1.43 19.87 6.79
CA ALA A 19 -2.37 18.99 7.48
C ALA A 19 -1.78 18.34 8.75
N GLY A 20 -0.51 18.64 9.08
CA GLY A 20 0.15 18.16 10.29
C GLY A 20 0.85 16.81 10.15
N ALA A 21 1.09 16.33 8.92
CA ALA A 21 1.90 15.13 8.68
C ALA A 21 3.39 15.44 8.89
N MET A 22 4.09 14.64 9.68
CA MET A 22 5.39 14.98 10.25
C MET A 22 6.54 14.14 9.69
N GLY A 23 7.73 14.75 9.65
CA GLY A 23 8.98 14.06 9.32
C GLY A 23 9.06 13.58 7.88
N MET A 24 10.12 12.81 7.59
CA MET A 24 10.30 12.15 6.30
C MET A 24 9.14 11.21 5.93
N PRO A 25 8.57 10.37 6.85
CA PRO A 25 7.52 9.44 6.49
C PRO A 25 6.13 10.09 6.39
N GLN A 26 5.99 11.38 6.70
CA GLN A 26 4.71 12.10 6.71
C GLN A 26 3.66 11.42 7.61
N PHE A 27 4.06 10.98 8.80
CA PHE A 27 3.14 10.40 9.78
C PHE A 27 2.26 11.48 10.43
N MET A 28 0.97 11.20 10.53
CA MET A 28 0.11 11.96 11.44
C MET A 28 0.54 11.73 12.90
N PRO A 29 0.27 12.66 13.84
CA PRO A 29 0.69 12.49 15.23
C PRO A 29 0.16 11.22 15.91
N SER A 30 -1.05 10.77 15.56
CA SER A 30 -1.58 9.48 16.01
C SER A 30 -0.75 8.32 15.48
N SER A 31 -0.39 8.34 14.19
CA SER A 31 0.45 7.33 13.55
C SER A 31 1.84 7.27 14.16
N TYR A 32 2.44 8.43 14.42
CA TYR A 32 3.73 8.50 15.12
C TYR A 32 3.65 7.77 16.46
N ARG A 33 2.66 8.10 17.29
CA ARG A 33 2.58 7.53 18.64
C ARG A 33 2.32 6.02 18.64
N GLN A 34 1.67 5.49 17.60
CA GLN A 34 1.36 4.07 17.52
C GLN A 34 2.47 3.25 16.87
N TRP A 35 3.15 3.79 15.86
CA TRP A 35 4.00 3.00 14.98
C TRP A 35 5.43 3.50 14.83
N ALA A 36 5.77 4.69 15.32
CA ALA A 36 7.16 5.10 15.35
C ALA A 36 7.96 4.16 16.26
N VAL A 37 9.15 3.76 15.83
CA VAL A 37 10.11 2.98 16.62
C VAL A 37 11.46 3.70 16.66
N ASP A 38 12.22 3.40 17.70
CA ASP A 38 13.63 3.77 17.84
C ASP A 38 14.44 2.68 17.12
N GLY A 39 14.93 3.02 15.93
CA GLY A 39 15.57 2.10 15.00
C GLY A 39 17.06 1.91 15.26
N ASP A 40 17.73 2.93 15.82
CA ASP A 40 19.16 2.91 16.16
C ASP A 40 19.42 2.66 17.66
N ALA A 41 18.36 2.56 18.47
CA ALA A 41 18.39 2.30 19.91
C ALA A 41 19.04 3.43 20.74
N ASP A 42 18.98 4.68 20.27
CA ASP A 42 19.51 5.85 21.00
C ASP A 42 18.56 6.41 22.09
N GLY A 43 17.36 5.83 22.20
CA GLY A 43 16.30 6.21 23.12
C GLY A 43 15.30 7.22 22.55
N LYS A 44 15.36 7.56 21.25
CA LYS A 44 14.47 8.54 20.60
C LYS A 44 13.86 7.96 19.32
N ARG A 45 12.79 8.62 18.84
CA ARG A 45 12.12 8.26 17.58
C ARG A 45 12.18 9.42 16.59
N ASN A 46 13.37 9.80 16.17
CA ASN A 46 13.63 10.97 15.33
C ASN A 46 13.30 10.73 13.84
N LEU A 47 12.02 10.86 13.49
CA LEU A 47 11.52 10.71 12.11
C LEU A 47 11.89 11.87 11.16
N TRP A 48 12.72 12.84 11.60
CA TRP A 48 13.16 13.97 10.78
C TRP A 48 14.58 13.80 10.26
N ALA A 49 15.46 13.15 11.01
CA ALA A 49 16.88 13.09 10.67
C ALA A 49 17.54 11.71 10.86
N SER A 50 16.99 10.81 11.69
CA SER A 50 17.50 9.44 11.77
C SER A 50 16.91 8.59 10.66
N THR A 51 17.76 8.07 9.78
CA THR A 51 17.31 7.18 8.70
C THR A 51 16.82 5.85 9.28
N ASP A 52 17.45 5.36 10.36
CA ASP A 52 17.10 4.09 10.99
C ASP A 52 15.70 4.17 11.64
N ASP A 53 15.38 5.27 12.32
CA ASP A 53 14.04 5.49 12.88
C ASP A 53 12.99 5.60 11.78
N VAL A 54 13.30 6.29 10.68
CA VAL A 54 12.37 6.43 9.54
C VAL A 54 12.08 5.08 8.92
N LEU A 55 13.11 4.31 8.58
CA LEU A 55 12.95 2.99 7.95
C LEU A 55 12.28 2.00 8.91
N GLY A 56 12.71 1.96 10.16
CA GLY A 56 12.12 1.11 11.19
C GLY A 56 10.64 1.42 11.41
N SER A 57 10.27 2.70 11.44
CA SER A 57 8.89 3.14 11.69
C SER A 57 7.96 2.85 10.50
N VAL A 58 8.44 3.05 9.27
CA VAL A 58 7.68 2.68 8.06
C VAL A 58 7.52 1.15 8.00
N ALA A 59 8.56 0.39 8.29
CA ALA A 59 8.47 -1.08 8.34
C ALA A 59 7.49 -1.56 9.42
N ASN A 60 7.57 -1.01 10.64
CA ASN A 60 6.64 -1.34 11.72
C ASN A 60 5.19 -0.99 11.34
N TYR A 61 4.96 0.18 10.72
CA TYR A 61 3.63 0.53 10.21
C TYR A 61 3.09 -0.54 9.26
N PHE A 62 3.88 -0.97 8.27
CA PHE A 62 3.45 -1.99 7.30
C PHE A 62 3.16 -3.33 7.98
N VAL A 63 4.02 -3.78 8.89
CA VAL A 63 3.84 -5.03 9.65
C VAL A 63 2.56 -4.98 10.48
N GLN A 64 2.31 -3.89 11.21
CA GLN A 64 1.12 -3.71 12.04
C GLN A 64 -0.17 -3.62 11.22
N HIS A 65 -0.08 -3.25 9.94
CA HIS A 65 -1.19 -3.25 9.00
C HIS A 65 -1.34 -4.56 8.21
N GLY A 66 -0.56 -5.59 8.53
CA GLY A 66 -0.74 -6.94 7.98
C GLY A 66 0.15 -7.28 6.79
N TRP A 67 1.26 -6.57 6.59
CA TRP A 67 2.22 -6.91 5.54
C TRP A 67 2.77 -8.33 5.68
N GLN A 68 2.67 -9.11 4.61
CA GLN A 68 3.14 -10.49 4.53
C GLN A 68 4.46 -10.54 3.77
N ARG A 69 5.56 -10.82 4.47
CA ARG A 69 6.88 -10.90 3.85
C ARG A 69 6.92 -11.99 2.77
N GLY A 70 7.42 -11.64 1.60
CA GLY A 70 7.57 -12.56 0.47
C GLY A 70 6.29 -12.80 -0.34
N ALA A 71 5.13 -12.31 0.11
CA ALA A 71 3.90 -12.41 -0.65
C ALA A 71 3.84 -11.36 -1.78
N SER A 72 3.20 -11.73 -2.88
CA SER A 72 2.99 -10.85 -4.03
C SER A 72 2.16 -9.62 -3.66
N VAL A 73 2.46 -8.50 -4.31
CA VAL A 73 1.76 -7.22 -4.10
C VAL A 73 0.69 -7.03 -5.17
N THR A 74 1.09 -7.04 -6.44
CA THR A 74 0.17 -6.93 -7.58
C THR A 74 0.40 -8.02 -8.61
N VAL A 75 -0.64 -8.28 -9.41
CA VAL A 75 -0.57 -9.20 -10.55
C VAL A 75 -1.31 -8.59 -11.75
N PRO A 76 -0.63 -8.32 -12.88
CA PRO A 76 -1.32 -7.90 -14.09
C PRO A 76 -2.18 -9.06 -14.62
N VAL A 77 -3.38 -8.75 -15.11
CA VAL A 77 -4.31 -9.76 -15.62
C VAL A 77 -4.97 -9.31 -16.92
N GLN A 78 -5.37 -10.30 -17.71
CA GLN A 78 -6.25 -10.10 -18.85
C GLN A 78 -7.64 -10.61 -18.46
N LEU A 79 -8.65 -9.80 -18.76
CA LEU A 79 -10.04 -10.20 -18.55
C LEU A 79 -10.55 -10.93 -19.80
N PRO A 80 -11.40 -11.97 -19.64
CA PRO A 80 -12.03 -12.61 -20.78
C PRO A 80 -13.00 -11.66 -21.48
N GLU A 81 -13.20 -11.84 -22.80
CA GLU A 81 -14.13 -11.03 -23.61
C GLU A 81 -15.54 -11.00 -22.99
N SER A 82 -16.00 -12.13 -22.45
CA SER A 82 -17.30 -12.23 -21.77
C SER A 82 -17.50 -11.28 -20.59
N LEU A 83 -16.41 -10.78 -19.99
CA LEU A 83 -16.46 -9.78 -18.91
C LEU A 83 -16.22 -8.37 -19.45
N LEU A 84 -15.40 -8.21 -20.49
CA LEU A 84 -15.15 -6.92 -21.16
C LEU A 84 -16.40 -6.41 -21.89
N ASP A 85 -17.17 -7.32 -22.51
CA ASP A 85 -18.40 -7.03 -23.25
C ASP A 85 -19.63 -6.89 -22.33
N ALA A 86 -19.46 -7.05 -21.02
CA ALA A 86 -20.52 -6.95 -20.01
C ALA A 86 -20.16 -5.94 -18.90
N PRO A 87 -20.13 -4.62 -19.19
CA PRO A 87 -19.76 -3.58 -18.22
C PRO A 87 -20.58 -3.62 -16.92
N GLU A 88 -21.85 -4.01 -17.00
CA GLU A 88 -22.74 -4.15 -15.85
C GLU A 88 -22.30 -5.25 -14.87
N LYS A 89 -21.58 -6.27 -15.36
CA LYS A 89 -20.97 -7.32 -14.53
C LYS A 89 -19.58 -6.93 -14.04
N LEU A 90 -18.82 -6.21 -14.85
CA LEU A 90 -17.46 -5.80 -14.52
C LEU A 90 -17.41 -4.66 -13.48
N GLU A 91 -18.22 -3.62 -13.65
CA GLU A 91 -18.18 -2.43 -12.78
C GLU A 91 -18.31 -2.72 -11.29
N PRO A 92 -19.23 -3.60 -10.82
CA PRO A 92 -19.32 -3.94 -9.42
C PRO A 92 -18.04 -4.56 -8.83
N LEU A 93 -17.26 -5.28 -9.66
CA LEU A 93 -16.01 -5.93 -9.25
C LEU A 93 -14.84 -4.95 -9.13
N LEU A 94 -14.91 -3.79 -9.81
CA LEU A 94 -13.81 -2.83 -9.84
C LEU A 94 -13.68 -2.07 -8.52
N ASN A 95 -12.46 -2.09 -7.97
CA ASN A 95 -12.05 -1.23 -6.88
C ASN A 95 -11.74 0.17 -7.41
N ARG A 96 -12.58 1.15 -7.06
CA ARG A 96 -12.47 2.56 -7.46
C ARG A 96 -12.69 3.48 -6.28
N GLY A 97 -12.19 4.71 -6.39
CA GLY A 97 -12.34 5.72 -5.36
C GLY A 97 -11.49 5.45 -4.13
N ARG A 98 -12.02 5.80 -2.95
CA ARG A 98 -11.30 5.71 -1.67
C ARG A 98 -11.59 4.43 -0.88
N ASP A 99 -12.68 3.74 -1.20
CA ASP A 99 -12.97 2.44 -0.59
C ASP A 99 -12.25 1.34 -1.40
N LEU A 100 -11.10 0.96 -0.88
CA LEU A 100 -10.19 0.00 -1.51
C LEU A 100 -10.23 -1.37 -0.82
N ALA A 101 -11.24 -1.63 0.03
CA ALA A 101 -11.45 -2.99 0.53
C ALA A 101 -11.66 -3.96 -0.65
N ALA A 102 -11.05 -5.13 -0.58
CA ALA A 102 -11.20 -6.16 -1.61
C ALA A 102 -12.69 -6.47 -1.82
N LYS A 103 -13.16 -6.37 -3.06
CA LYS A 103 -14.56 -6.65 -3.43
C LYS A 103 -14.78 -8.09 -3.87
N THR A 104 -13.71 -8.82 -4.11
CA THR A 104 -13.75 -10.17 -4.64
C THR A 104 -12.64 -11.02 -4.04
N THR A 105 -12.67 -12.31 -4.33
CA THR A 105 -11.61 -13.26 -4.05
C THR A 105 -10.97 -13.78 -5.33
N LEU A 106 -9.78 -14.37 -5.21
CA LEU A 106 -9.11 -14.98 -6.34
C LEU A 106 -9.95 -16.11 -6.99
N GLY A 107 -10.68 -16.88 -6.17
CA GLY A 107 -11.56 -17.96 -6.64
C GLY A 107 -12.74 -17.44 -7.46
N GLU A 108 -13.38 -16.37 -7.01
CA GLU A 108 -14.47 -15.72 -7.75
C GLU A 108 -14.01 -15.20 -9.12
N LEU A 109 -12.86 -14.53 -9.18
CA LEU A 109 -12.29 -14.06 -10.44
C LEU A 109 -11.97 -15.21 -11.40
N ARG A 110 -11.42 -16.33 -10.89
CA ARG A 110 -11.18 -17.53 -11.70
C ARG A 110 -12.49 -18.16 -12.19
N ALA A 111 -13.53 -18.19 -11.37
CA ALA A 111 -14.85 -18.69 -11.76
C ALA A 111 -15.48 -17.84 -12.88
N LEU A 112 -15.14 -16.55 -12.95
CA LEU A 112 -15.49 -15.63 -14.03
C LEU A 112 -14.59 -15.76 -15.26
N GLY A 113 -13.63 -16.70 -15.27
CA GLY A 113 -12.73 -16.96 -16.39
C GLY A 113 -11.49 -16.06 -16.43
N VAL A 114 -11.21 -15.28 -15.38
CA VAL A 114 -9.97 -14.48 -15.31
C VAL A 114 -8.79 -15.41 -15.06
N SER A 115 -7.83 -15.41 -16.00
CA SER A 115 -6.59 -16.15 -15.84
C SER A 115 -5.64 -15.40 -14.91
N VAL A 116 -5.27 -16.04 -13.80
CA VAL A 116 -4.38 -15.45 -12.79
C VAL A 116 -3.15 -16.35 -12.58
N PRO A 117 -1.92 -15.85 -12.77
CA PRO A 117 -0.68 -16.61 -12.59
C PRO A 117 -0.29 -16.76 -11.11
N ILE A 118 -1.24 -17.20 -10.28
CA ILE A 118 -1.03 -17.59 -8.88
C ILE A 118 -1.41 -19.07 -8.79
N ALA A 119 -0.69 -19.86 -8.00
CA ALA A 119 -0.98 -21.29 -7.82
C ALA A 119 -2.39 -21.54 -7.26
N GLN A 120 -2.93 -22.75 -7.47
CA GLN A 120 -4.18 -23.17 -6.84
C GLN A 120 -4.03 -23.27 -5.31
N GLY A 121 -5.14 -23.23 -4.57
CA GLY A 121 -5.16 -23.29 -3.10
C GLY A 121 -5.26 -21.92 -2.40
N ALA A 122 -5.49 -20.85 -3.16
CA ALA A 122 -5.62 -19.49 -2.67
C ALA A 122 -6.99 -18.86 -3.03
N GLU A 123 -8.02 -19.68 -3.21
CA GLU A 123 -9.31 -19.29 -3.75
C GLU A 123 -10.02 -18.26 -2.86
N SER A 124 -9.83 -18.33 -1.54
CA SER A 124 -10.39 -17.38 -0.59
C SER A 124 -9.58 -16.10 -0.42
N LEU A 125 -8.48 -15.91 -1.18
CA LEU A 125 -7.60 -14.76 -1.03
C LEU A 125 -8.33 -13.47 -1.44
N PRO A 126 -8.52 -12.50 -0.51
CA PRO A 126 -9.15 -11.23 -0.83
C PRO A 126 -8.34 -10.49 -1.89
N THR A 127 -9.01 -10.07 -2.96
CA THR A 127 -8.38 -9.50 -4.14
C THR A 127 -9.12 -8.24 -4.59
N MET A 128 -8.35 -7.21 -4.91
CA MET A 128 -8.86 -5.99 -5.53
C MET A 128 -8.69 -6.11 -7.04
N LEU A 129 -9.73 -5.80 -7.83
CA LEU A 129 -9.59 -5.67 -9.28
C LEU A 129 -9.56 -4.19 -9.65
N MET A 130 -8.47 -3.71 -10.23
CA MET A 130 -8.30 -2.32 -10.61
C MET A 130 -8.24 -2.18 -12.13
N ALA A 131 -8.85 -1.11 -12.65
CA ALA A 131 -8.69 -0.68 -14.04
C ALA A 131 -7.90 0.65 -14.03
N LEU A 132 -6.67 0.61 -14.52
CA LEU A 132 -5.74 1.74 -14.47
C LEU A 132 -5.48 2.23 -15.90
N GLN A 133 -5.57 3.54 -16.11
CA GLN A 133 -5.17 4.14 -17.39
C GLN A 133 -3.66 4.29 -17.44
N TYR A 134 -3.06 3.81 -18.54
CA TYR A 134 -1.64 3.91 -18.82
C TYR A 134 -1.47 4.26 -20.30
N GLU A 135 -0.90 5.44 -20.59
CA GLU A 135 -0.62 5.90 -21.96
C GLU A 135 -1.82 5.82 -22.93
N GLY A 136 -3.04 5.99 -22.41
CA GLY A 136 -4.28 5.93 -23.19
C GLY A 136 -4.93 4.54 -23.26
N GLU A 137 -4.29 3.51 -22.74
CA GLU A 137 -4.83 2.15 -22.63
C GLU A 137 -5.28 1.83 -21.20
N VAL A 138 -6.29 0.97 -21.08
CA VAL A 138 -6.72 0.44 -19.78
C VAL A 138 -5.98 -0.86 -19.49
N ARG A 139 -5.30 -0.91 -18.35
CA ARG A 139 -4.67 -2.12 -17.82
C ARG A 139 -5.44 -2.61 -16.60
N TYR A 140 -5.76 -3.91 -16.58
CA TYR A 140 -6.36 -4.55 -15.43
C TYR A 140 -5.29 -5.17 -14.54
N VAL A 141 -5.34 -4.83 -13.26
CA VAL A 141 -4.33 -5.25 -12.28
C VAL A 141 -5.04 -5.73 -11.03
N LEU A 142 -4.63 -6.89 -10.53
CA LEU A 142 -5.04 -7.38 -9.23
C LEU A 142 -4.16 -6.77 -8.14
N GLY A 143 -4.79 -6.16 -7.14
CA GLY A 143 -4.17 -5.81 -5.87
C GLY A 143 -4.39 -6.93 -4.86
N LEU A 144 -3.31 -7.49 -4.32
CA LEU A 144 -3.36 -8.55 -3.30
C LEU A 144 -3.30 -7.94 -1.89
N PRO A 145 -3.35 -8.73 -0.79
CA PRO A 145 -3.38 -8.17 0.56
C PRO A 145 -2.24 -7.17 0.85
N ASN A 146 -1.02 -7.44 0.36
CA ASN A 146 0.09 -6.49 0.53
C ASN A 146 -0.12 -5.16 -0.23
N PHE A 147 -0.81 -5.18 -1.37
CA PHE A 147 -1.17 -3.94 -2.05
C PHE A 147 -2.18 -3.14 -1.23
N TYR A 148 -3.16 -3.83 -0.64
CA TYR A 148 -4.09 -3.18 0.30
C TYR A 148 -3.34 -2.53 1.48
N VAL A 149 -2.30 -3.16 2.03
CA VAL A 149 -1.46 -2.56 3.08
C VAL A 149 -0.85 -1.23 2.62
N ILE A 150 -0.34 -1.13 1.40
CA ILE A 150 0.19 0.13 0.87
C ILE A 150 -0.91 1.21 0.83
N THR A 151 -2.14 0.84 0.45
CA THR A 151 -3.27 1.79 0.44
C THR A 151 -3.67 2.26 1.83
N ARG A 152 -3.25 1.59 2.92
CA ARG A 152 -3.49 2.08 4.30
C ARG A 152 -2.68 3.33 4.61
N TYR A 153 -1.51 3.47 3.98
CA TYR A 153 -0.66 4.65 4.10
C TYR A 153 -1.30 5.88 3.45
N ASN A 154 -1.92 5.69 2.28
CA ASN A 154 -2.76 6.68 1.61
C ASN A 154 -3.83 5.96 0.77
N HIS A 155 -5.10 6.27 1.01
CA HIS A 155 -6.28 5.59 0.45
C HIS A 155 -6.49 5.92 -1.06
N SER A 156 -5.52 5.53 -1.88
CA SER A 156 -5.51 5.74 -3.33
C SER A 156 -4.80 4.59 -4.04
N ALA A 157 -5.49 3.95 -4.99
CA ALA A 157 -4.91 2.90 -5.82
C ALA A 157 -3.74 3.42 -6.68
N HIS A 158 -3.85 4.63 -7.24
CA HIS A 158 -2.77 5.24 -8.01
C HIS A 158 -1.54 5.52 -7.15
N TYR A 159 -1.72 6.00 -5.92
CA TYR A 159 -0.62 6.18 -4.98
C TYR A 159 0.07 4.83 -4.71
N ALA A 160 -0.70 3.80 -4.37
CA ALA A 160 -0.15 2.50 -4.03
C ALA A 160 0.59 1.84 -5.22
N MET A 161 0.06 1.99 -6.44
CA MET A 161 0.74 1.55 -7.66
C MET A 161 2.05 2.32 -7.88
N ALA A 162 2.04 3.64 -7.75
CA ALA A 162 3.25 4.45 -7.93
C ALA A 162 4.34 4.08 -6.91
N VAL A 163 3.97 3.85 -5.64
CA VAL A 163 4.88 3.36 -4.60
C VAL A 163 5.46 2.01 -4.98
N TRP A 164 4.62 1.07 -5.41
CA TRP A 164 5.05 -0.28 -5.76
C TRP A 164 5.96 -0.30 -6.99
N GLU A 165 5.57 0.39 -8.07
CA GLU A 165 6.36 0.47 -9.30
C GLU A 165 7.70 1.15 -9.07
N LEU A 166 7.72 2.24 -8.28
CA LEU A 166 8.96 2.91 -7.89
C LEU A 166 9.87 1.97 -7.09
N ALA A 167 9.33 1.24 -6.10
CA ALA A 167 10.10 0.28 -5.32
C ALA A 167 10.72 -0.82 -6.20
N GLN A 168 9.96 -1.33 -7.17
CA GLN A 168 10.45 -2.32 -8.12
C GLN A 168 11.52 -1.76 -9.06
N ALA A 169 11.35 -0.52 -9.54
CA ALA A 169 12.34 0.15 -10.36
C ALA A 169 13.65 0.39 -9.60
N ILE A 170 13.58 0.81 -8.33
CA ILE A 170 14.74 0.94 -7.45
C ILE A 170 15.41 -0.43 -7.26
N ARG A 171 14.65 -1.48 -6.92
CA ARG A 171 15.16 -2.85 -6.74
C ARG A 171 15.93 -3.35 -7.97
N LEU A 172 15.38 -3.14 -9.17
CA LEU A 172 16.03 -3.55 -10.43
C LEU A 172 17.33 -2.79 -10.69
N ARG A 173 17.41 -1.51 -10.29
CA ARG A 173 18.62 -0.69 -10.44
C ARG A 173 19.67 -0.96 -9.37
N ALA A 174 19.25 -1.28 -8.16
CA ALA A 174 20.11 -1.43 -6.99
C ALA A 174 21.03 -2.66 -7.04
N LYS A 175 20.80 -3.61 -7.97
CA LYS A 175 21.60 -4.84 -8.17
C LYS A 175 22.10 -5.43 -6.84
N PHE A 176 21.19 -5.94 -6.02
CA PHE A 176 21.53 -6.83 -4.92
C PHE A 176 21.76 -8.26 -5.45
#